data_AF-A0A918YLF9-F1
#
_entry.id   AF-A0A918YLF9-F1
#
_cell.length_a   1.000
_cell.length_b   1.000
_cell.length_c   1.000
_cell.angle_alpha   90.00
_cell.angle_beta   90.00
_cell.angle_gamma   90.00
#
_symmetry.space_group_name_H-M   'P 1'
#
loop_
_entity.id
_entity.type
_entity.pdbx_description
1 polymer ?
#
loop_
_entity_poly.entity_id
_entity_poly.type
_entity_poly.pdbx_seq_one_letter_code
_entity_poly.pdbx_strand_id
1 'polypeptide(L)'
;MRTTPRHTRFSTTWQLSLDVLARQDVPEALTLLRLLACFAPMPAPLPLALLAPAALDATSLPRLDPSLTRDRADAALQGLISTSLVSLIDVPGDRGQRPVLSLQTHGLLLDTVAGQIPDSALGDLLLSATALLGGAITDRPSSQDLRLIAPHALAVLRRARADAAGPHAAREALGLVRRLRGLHHDRGEITATLELATHAAAFSGAVFGADSAEAADDSYQLGRAHTGAGRFAEAETLLRGVLAARERELGPDDARTLDSAHALGIALYGLGRWAEDEQLLRRALAGRERLLGPDHPDTLDVCAGLADALGEQGRWEEAEHLAHSTLERSAALLGEDPPAPW
;
A
#
# COMPACT_ATOMS: atom_id res chain seq x y z
N MET A 1 8.75 -4.75 -56.69
CA MET A 1 7.49 -5.07 -56.00
C MET A 1 7.67 -4.75 -54.52
N ARG A 2 7.07 -3.66 -54.05
CA ARG A 2 7.06 -3.28 -52.62
C ARG A 2 5.97 -4.11 -51.92
N THR A 3 6.37 -4.91 -50.94
CA THR A 3 5.46 -5.61 -50.03
C THR A 3 5.00 -4.62 -48.96
N THR A 4 3.75 -4.17 -49.06
CA THR A 4 3.03 -3.53 -47.95
C THR A 4 2.67 -4.59 -46.90
N PRO A 5 2.94 -4.37 -45.60
CA PRO A 5 2.36 -5.20 -44.56
C PRO A 5 0.89 -4.84 -44.38
N ARG A 6 0.00 -5.83 -44.53
CA ARG A 6 -1.41 -5.74 -44.14
C ARG A 6 -1.48 -5.68 -42.62
N HIS A 7 -1.68 -4.49 -42.05
CA HIS A 7 -2.25 -4.37 -40.71
C HIS A 7 -3.75 -4.61 -40.80
N THR A 8 -4.19 -5.82 -40.47
CA THR A 8 -5.60 -6.14 -40.22
C THR A 8 -6.04 -5.41 -38.96
N ARG A 9 -6.46 -4.14 -39.10
CA ARG A 9 -7.13 -3.37 -38.04
C ARG A 9 -8.55 -3.91 -37.90
N PHE A 10 -8.75 -4.90 -37.03
CA PHE A 10 -10.07 -5.08 -36.44
C PHE A 10 -10.30 -3.88 -35.53
N SER A 11 -10.96 -2.84 -36.04
CA SER A 11 -11.43 -1.74 -35.21
C SER A 11 -12.34 -2.34 -34.16
N THR A 12 -11.91 -2.31 -32.92
CA THR A 12 -12.73 -2.78 -31.80
C THR A 12 -13.91 -1.82 -31.64
N THR A 13 -15.06 -2.33 -31.20
CA THR A 13 -16.33 -1.55 -31.11
C THR A 13 -16.17 -0.23 -30.33
N TRP A 14 -15.24 -0.21 -29.36
CA TRP A 14 -14.93 0.99 -28.59
C TRP A 14 -14.11 2.04 -29.36
N GLN A 15 -13.24 1.64 -30.28
CA GLN A 15 -12.48 2.59 -31.13
C GLN A 15 -13.43 3.39 -32.02
N LEU A 16 -14.46 2.73 -32.58
CA LEU A 16 -15.49 3.43 -33.35
C LEU A 16 -16.25 4.46 -32.50
N SER A 17 -16.50 4.14 -31.22
CA SER A 17 -17.16 5.05 -30.29
C SER A 17 -16.27 6.27 -30.00
N LEU A 18 -14.96 6.07 -29.80
CA LEU A 18 -14.00 7.17 -29.65
C LEU A 18 -13.84 8.01 -30.92
N ASP A 19 -13.87 7.39 -32.11
CA ASP A 19 -13.83 8.12 -33.39
C ASP A 19 -15.08 8.99 -33.60
N VAL A 20 -16.25 8.53 -33.11
CA VAL A 20 -17.47 9.35 -33.07
C VAL A 20 -17.28 10.54 -32.13
N LEU A 21 -16.79 10.32 -30.91
CA LEU A 21 -16.56 11.39 -29.93
C LEU A 21 -15.53 12.42 -30.41
N ALA A 22 -14.44 11.98 -31.05
CA ALA A 22 -13.45 12.86 -31.65
C ALA A 22 -14.05 13.73 -32.76
N ARG A 23 -14.95 13.19 -33.60
CA ARG A 23 -15.68 13.97 -34.61
C ARG A 23 -16.72 14.93 -34.01
N GLN A 24 -17.16 14.67 -32.79
CA GLN A 24 -18.03 15.55 -32.00
C GLN A 24 -17.24 16.55 -31.16
N ASP A 25 -15.96 16.77 -31.47
CA ASP A 25 -15.07 17.67 -30.75
C ASP A 25 -14.90 17.27 -29.28
N VAL A 26 -14.76 15.97 -29.00
CA VAL A 26 -14.40 15.41 -27.67
C VAL A 26 -13.27 14.36 -27.80
N PRO A 27 -12.11 14.70 -28.40
CA PRO A 27 -10.99 13.77 -28.52
C PRO A 27 -10.42 13.31 -27.16
N GLU A 28 -10.60 14.11 -26.11
CA GLU A 28 -10.09 13.87 -24.74
C GLU A 28 -10.72 12.65 -24.06
N ALA A 29 -11.85 12.15 -24.58
CA ALA A 29 -12.45 10.89 -24.14
C ALA A 29 -11.46 9.70 -24.22
N LEU A 30 -10.53 9.72 -25.18
CA LEU A 30 -9.47 8.71 -25.26
C LEU A 30 -8.51 8.79 -24.06
N THR A 31 -8.10 10.00 -23.66
CA THR A 31 -7.19 10.20 -22.52
C THR A 31 -7.88 9.85 -21.21
N LEU A 32 -9.16 10.20 -21.06
CA LEU A 32 -9.95 9.77 -19.92
C LEU A 32 -10.06 8.24 -19.86
N LEU A 33 -10.32 7.57 -20.99
CA LEU A 33 -10.40 6.12 -21.02
C LEU A 33 -9.05 5.44 -20.72
N ARG A 34 -7.94 6.02 -21.18
CA ARG A 34 -6.58 5.56 -20.83
C ARG A 34 -6.29 5.73 -19.34
N LEU A 35 -6.70 6.83 -18.73
CA LEU A 35 -6.61 7.05 -17.28
C LEU A 35 -7.44 6.01 -16.52
N LEU A 36 -8.69 5.78 -16.94
CA LEU A 36 -9.55 4.74 -16.35
C LEU A 36 -8.90 3.36 -16.47
N ALA A 37 -8.21 3.09 -17.58
CA ALA A 37 -7.47 1.86 -17.79
C ALA A 37 -6.25 1.72 -16.87
N CYS A 38 -5.83 2.74 -16.11
CA CYS A 38 -4.81 2.58 -15.06
C CYS A 38 -5.39 1.97 -13.77
N PHE A 39 -6.69 2.12 -13.52
CA PHE A 39 -7.35 1.66 -12.30
C PHE A 39 -7.76 0.18 -12.38
N ALA A 40 -8.27 -0.35 -11.26
CA ALA A 40 -8.83 -1.70 -11.22
C ALA A 40 -10.08 -1.81 -12.10
N PRO A 41 -10.22 -2.88 -12.90
CA PRO A 41 -11.44 -3.15 -13.63
C PRO A 41 -12.54 -3.68 -12.71
N MET A 42 -13.72 -3.93 -13.29
CA MET A 42 -14.75 -4.77 -12.69
C MET A 42 -14.18 -6.01 -12.00
N PRO A 43 -14.63 -6.34 -10.78
CA PRO A 43 -15.81 -5.81 -10.09
C PRO A 43 -15.55 -4.57 -9.21
N ALA A 44 -14.41 -3.89 -9.29
CA ALA A 44 -14.10 -2.73 -8.44
C ALA A 44 -14.58 -1.41 -9.08
N PRO A 45 -15.66 -0.78 -8.58
CA PRO A 45 -16.17 0.46 -9.14
C PRO A 45 -15.38 1.68 -8.62
N LEU A 46 -14.99 2.58 -9.52
CA LEU A 46 -14.16 3.74 -9.23
C LEU A 46 -14.99 4.91 -8.69
N PRO A 47 -14.76 5.43 -7.47
CA PRO A 47 -15.49 6.58 -6.96
C PRO A 47 -15.46 7.77 -7.93
N LEU A 48 -16.63 8.28 -8.34
CA LEU A 48 -16.73 9.36 -9.33
C LEU A 48 -16.04 10.63 -8.86
N ALA A 49 -16.03 10.88 -7.54
CA ALA A 49 -15.38 12.04 -6.93
C ALA A 49 -13.88 12.15 -7.27
N LEU A 50 -13.22 11.04 -7.62
CA LEU A 50 -11.82 11.05 -8.09
C LEU A 50 -11.62 11.83 -9.39
N LEU A 51 -12.68 12.00 -10.19
CA LEU A 51 -12.64 12.73 -11.44
C LEU A 51 -13.30 14.11 -11.34
N ALA A 52 -13.56 14.59 -10.12
CA ALA A 52 -14.05 15.95 -9.92
C ALA A 52 -13.07 16.96 -10.56
N PRO A 53 -13.56 18.02 -11.23
CA PRO A 53 -12.69 18.96 -11.94
C PRO A 53 -11.54 19.54 -11.11
N ALA A 54 -11.76 19.79 -9.81
CA ALA A 54 -10.73 20.29 -8.89
C ALA A 54 -9.60 19.27 -8.61
N ALA A 55 -9.89 17.97 -8.66
CA ALA A 55 -8.88 16.93 -8.47
C ALA A 55 -7.92 16.84 -9.67
N LEU A 56 -8.39 17.20 -10.87
CA LEU A 56 -7.61 17.15 -12.10
C LEU A 56 -6.53 18.24 -12.17
N ASP A 57 -6.66 19.33 -11.40
CA ASP A 57 -5.68 20.42 -11.36
C ASP A 57 -4.29 19.93 -10.91
N ALA A 58 -4.23 18.88 -10.09
CA ALA A 58 -3.00 18.30 -9.57
C ALA A 58 -2.35 17.25 -10.50
N THR A 59 -2.85 17.07 -11.72
CA THR A 59 -2.46 15.96 -12.60
C THR A 59 -1.60 16.40 -13.78
N SER A 60 -0.93 15.44 -14.42
CA SER A 60 -0.19 15.65 -15.68
C SER A 60 -1.07 15.47 -16.92
N LEU A 61 -2.38 15.24 -16.78
CA LEU A 61 -3.29 14.97 -17.89
C LEU A 61 -3.31 16.05 -18.99
N PRO A 62 -3.10 17.35 -18.70
CA PRO A 62 -3.00 18.36 -19.75
C PRO A 62 -1.79 18.20 -20.68
N ARG A 63 -0.76 17.45 -20.28
CA ARG A 63 0.45 17.18 -21.08
C ARG A 63 0.28 16.05 -22.09
N LEU A 64 -0.79 15.26 -21.94
CA LEU A 64 -1.06 14.12 -22.81
C LEU A 64 -1.66 14.56 -24.15
N ASP A 65 -1.62 13.65 -25.12
CA ASP A 65 -2.27 13.82 -26.41
C ASP A 65 -3.30 12.68 -26.63
N PRO A 66 -4.62 13.00 -26.70
CA PRO A 66 -5.22 14.33 -26.54
C PRO A 66 -5.13 14.89 -25.10
N SER A 67 -5.10 16.22 -24.95
CA SER A 67 -4.95 16.88 -23.64
C SER A 67 -6.26 16.87 -22.87
N LEU A 68 -6.28 16.31 -21.65
CA LEU A 68 -7.48 16.28 -20.80
C LEU A 68 -7.36 17.36 -19.72
N THR A 69 -8.13 18.44 -19.86
CA THR A 69 -8.20 19.55 -18.90
C THR A 69 -9.45 19.47 -18.03
N ARG A 70 -9.46 20.19 -16.90
CA ARG A 70 -10.60 20.23 -15.96
C ARG A 70 -11.93 20.58 -16.63
N ASP A 71 -11.93 21.54 -17.57
CA ASP A 71 -13.13 22.06 -18.21
C ASP A 71 -13.68 21.10 -19.29
N ARG A 72 -12.85 20.14 -19.70
CA ARG A 72 -13.17 19.14 -20.73
C ARG A 72 -13.50 17.78 -20.12
N ALA A 73 -13.22 17.57 -18.84
CA ALA A 73 -13.41 16.29 -18.16
C ALA A 73 -14.88 15.86 -18.10
N ASP A 74 -15.80 16.77 -17.80
CA ASP A 74 -17.22 16.47 -17.78
C ASP A 74 -17.73 16.08 -19.18
N ALA A 75 -17.31 16.80 -20.23
CA ALA A 75 -17.68 16.47 -21.61
C ALA A 75 -17.12 15.11 -22.04
N ALA A 76 -15.87 14.81 -21.70
CA ALA A 76 -15.25 13.52 -21.96
C ALA A 76 -15.98 12.37 -21.25
N LEU A 77 -16.32 12.56 -19.96
CA LEU A 77 -17.03 11.56 -19.18
C LEU A 77 -18.45 11.33 -19.72
N GLN A 78 -19.19 12.40 -20.03
CA GLN A 78 -20.52 12.29 -20.64
C GLN A 78 -20.45 11.61 -22.01
N GLY A 79 -19.41 11.88 -22.80
CA GLY A 79 -19.14 11.18 -24.05
C GLY A 79 -18.98 9.67 -23.86
N LEU A 80 -18.15 9.25 -22.91
CA LEU A 80 -17.97 7.83 -22.57
C LEU A 80 -19.25 7.16 -22.05
N ILE A 81 -20.07 7.89 -21.28
CA ILE A 81 -21.38 7.39 -20.81
C ILE A 81 -22.36 7.26 -21.97
N SER A 82 -22.47 8.27 -22.83
CA SER A 82 -23.40 8.29 -23.97
C SER A 82 -23.12 7.20 -25.01
N THR A 83 -21.86 6.72 -25.05
CA THR A 83 -21.41 5.61 -25.91
C THR A 83 -21.40 4.26 -25.20
N SER A 84 -21.90 4.19 -23.97
CA SER A 84 -21.94 2.98 -23.13
C SER A 84 -20.57 2.34 -22.87
N LEU A 85 -19.48 3.11 -22.98
CA LEU A 85 -18.13 2.66 -22.61
C LEU A 85 -17.92 2.65 -21.09
N VAL A 86 -18.66 3.50 -20.39
CA VAL A 86 -18.64 3.66 -18.94
C VAL A 86 -20.08 3.76 -18.44
N SER A 87 -20.39 3.19 -17.29
CA SER A 87 -21.68 3.36 -16.61
C SER A 87 -21.49 3.92 -15.21
N LEU A 88 -22.53 4.58 -14.70
CA LEU A 88 -22.60 5.04 -13.32
C LEU A 88 -23.42 4.06 -12.49
N ILE A 89 -22.94 3.74 -11.31
CA ILE A 89 -23.64 2.90 -10.33
C ILE A 89 -23.55 3.54 -8.95
N ASP A 90 -24.59 3.33 -8.13
CA ASP A 90 -24.53 3.63 -6.70
C ASP A 90 -23.99 2.43 -5.95
N VAL A 91 -22.82 2.59 -5.33
CA VAL A 91 -22.26 1.60 -4.41
C VAL A 91 -22.89 1.83 -3.04
N PRO A 92 -23.59 0.83 -2.47
CA PRO A 92 -24.14 0.97 -1.13
C PRO A 92 -23.06 1.32 -0.11
N GLY A 93 -23.37 2.28 0.76
CA GLY A 93 -22.49 2.62 1.87
C GLY A 93 -22.49 1.54 2.95
N ASP A 94 -21.41 1.47 3.71
CA ASP A 94 -21.35 0.69 4.94
C ASP A 94 -22.34 1.28 5.97
N ARG A 95 -22.60 0.58 7.09
CA ARG A 95 -23.57 1.05 8.09
C ARG A 95 -23.23 2.47 8.57
N GLY A 96 -24.18 3.39 8.38
CA GLY A 96 -24.03 4.80 8.77
C GLY A 96 -23.27 5.66 7.75
N GLN A 97 -22.82 5.09 6.63
CA GLN A 97 -22.16 5.80 5.54
C GLN A 97 -23.10 6.01 4.36
N ARG A 98 -22.82 7.05 3.57
CA ARG A 98 -23.61 7.36 2.38
C ARG A 98 -23.21 6.43 1.22
N PRO A 99 -24.14 6.13 0.30
CA PRO A 99 -23.80 5.53 -0.97
C PRO A 99 -22.75 6.37 -1.70
N VAL A 100 -21.88 5.70 -2.45
CA VAL A 100 -20.85 6.35 -3.27
C VAL A 100 -21.20 6.13 -4.73
N LEU A 101 -21.43 7.22 -5.45
CA LEU A 101 -21.60 7.19 -6.89
C LEU A 101 -20.24 6.85 -7.52
N SER A 102 -20.21 5.76 -8.28
CA SER A 102 -19.00 5.21 -8.85
C SER A 102 -19.15 4.89 -10.32
N LEU A 103 -18.02 4.91 -11.02
CA LEU A 103 -17.87 4.50 -12.40
C LEU A 103 -17.61 3.01 -12.49
N GLN A 104 -18.29 2.40 -13.43
CA GLN A 104 -18.14 1.00 -13.75
C GLN A 104 -17.76 0.87 -15.23
N THR A 105 -16.68 0.14 -15.48
CA THR A 105 -16.13 -0.07 -16.82
C THR A 105 -15.84 -1.54 -17.03
N HIS A 106 -16.21 -2.07 -18.18
CA HIS A 106 -16.01 -3.48 -18.49
C HIS A 106 -14.53 -3.84 -18.52
N GLY A 107 -14.13 -4.93 -17.84
CA GLY A 107 -12.71 -5.30 -17.69
C GLY A 107 -11.99 -5.50 -19.02
N LEU A 108 -12.61 -6.23 -19.96
CA LEU A 108 -12.04 -6.45 -21.30
C LEU A 108 -11.73 -5.15 -22.05
N LEU A 109 -12.56 -4.11 -21.87
CA LEU A 109 -12.32 -2.80 -22.49
C LEU A 109 -11.06 -2.18 -21.89
N LEU A 110 -10.99 -2.09 -20.55
CA LEU A 110 -9.83 -1.49 -19.87
C LEU A 110 -8.55 -2.26 -20.15
N ASP A 111 -8.58 -3.58 -20.20
CA ASP A 111 -7.40 -4.40 -20.53
C ASP A 111 -6.92 -4.15 -21.97
N THR A 112 -7.87 -4.06 -22.91
CA THR A 112 -7.55 -3.73 -24.32
C THR A 112 -6.95 -2.33 -24.44
N VAL A 113 -7.53 -1.34 -23.75
CA VAL A 113 -7.03 0.04 -23.75
C VAL A 113 -5.67 0.13 -23.08
N ALA A 114 -5.48 -0.55 -21.94
CA ALA A 114 -4.22 -0.58 -21.20
C ALA A 114 -3.06 -1.11 -22.08
N GLY A 115 -3.31 -2.16 -22.86
CA GLY A 115 -2.32 -2.70 -23.81
C GLY A 115 -2.02 -1.79 -25.01
N GLN A 116 -2.75 -0.69 -25.18
CA GLN A 116 -2.58 0.30 -26.25
C GLN A 116 -2.16 1.68 -25.73
N ILE A 117 -1.85 1.81 -24.44
CA ILE A 117 -1.28 3.04 -23.88
C ILE A 117 0.12 3.24 -24.48
N PRO A 118 0.41 4.39 -25.11
CA PRO A 118 1.77 4.68 -25.58
C PRO A 118 2.76 4.73 -24.40
N ASP A 119 3.97 4.19 -24.59
CA ASP A 119 5.02 4.23 -23.57
C ASP A 119 5.31 5.64 -23.06
N SER A 120 5.29 6.64 -23.96
CA SER A 120 5.49 8.05 -23.62
C SER A 120 4.40 8.65 -22.74
N ALA A 121 3.21 8.03 -22.68
CA ALA A 121 2.08 8.50 -21.91
C ALA A 121 1.89 7.74 -20.58
N LEU A 122 2.46 6.53 -20.46
CA LEU A 122 2.20 5.64 -19.33
C LEU A 122 2.62 6.27 -18.00
N GLY A 123 3.83 6.84 -17.92
CA GLY A 123 4.32 7.50 -16.71
C GLY A 123 3.41 8.62 -16.22
N ASP A 124 3.01 9.54 -17.11
CA ASP A 124 2.12 10.66 -16.78
C ASP A 124 0.71 10.21 -16.38
N LEU A 125 0.19 9.15 -17.00
CA LEU A 125 -1.09 8.55 -16.62
C LEU A 125 -1.03 7.92 -15.23
N LEU A 126 0.04 7.17 -14.92
CA LEU A 126 0.21 6.54 -13.61
C LEU A 126 0.44 7.56 -12.50
N LEU A 127 1.21 8.62 -12.76
CA LEU A 127 1.38 9.73 -11.82
C LEU A 127 0.05 10.44 -11.57
N SER A 128 -0.72 10.70 -12.63
CA SER A 128 -2.05 11.31 -12.51
C SER A 128 -3.00 10.41 -11.71
N ALA A 129 -3.06 9.11 -12.02
CA ALA A 129 -3.86 8.13 -11.29
C ALA A 129 -3.48 8.06 -9.81
N THR A 130 -2.18 8.06 -9.51
CA THR A 130 -1.67 8.05 -8.13
C THR A 130 -2.05 9.33 -7.38
N ALA A 131 -1.91 10.50 -8.02
CA ALA A 131 -2.27 11.78 -7.44
C ALA A 131 -3.78 11.87 -7.12
N LEU A 132 -4.63 11.40 -8.03
CA LEU A 132 -6.09 11.38 -7.80
C LEU A 132 -6.47 10.47 -6.62
N LEU A 133 -5.93 9.25 -6.56
CA LEU A 133 -6.18 8.34 -5.44
C LEU A 133 -5.63 8.90 -4.12
N GLY A 134 -4.42 9.47 -4.13
CA GLY A 134 -3.81 10.07 -2.96
C GLY A 134 -4.56 11.29 -2.43
N GLY A 135 -5.11 12.11 -3.32
CA GLY A 135 -5.93 13.28 -2.99
C GLY A 135 -7.33 12.94 -2.47
N ALA A 136 -7.86 11.76 -2.82
CA ALA A 136 -9.12 11.28 -2.24
C ALA A 136 -8.99 10.73 -0.82
N ILE A 137 -7.77 10.39 -0.38
CA ILE A 137 -7.51 10.00 1.01
C ILE A 137 -7.46 11.27 1.87
N THR A 138 -8.60 11.56 2.50
CA THR A 138 -8.77 12.67 3.45
C THR A 138 -7.91 12.48 4.71
N ASP A 139 -7.86 13.49 5.59
CA ASP A 139 -7.14 13.39 6.86
C ASP A 139 -7.65 12.28 7.78
N ARG A 140 -8.95 11.96 7.68
CA ARG A 140 -9.62 10.90 8.45
C ARG A 140 -10.53 10.07 7.54
N PRO A 141 -9.95 9.18 6.71
CA PRO A 141 -10.73 8.40 5.76
C PRO A 141 -11.56 7.35 6.50
N SER A 142 -12.76 7.07 6.01
CA SER A 142 -13.56 5.95 6.53
C SER A 142 -13.01 4.61 6.00
N SER A 143 -13.34 3.49 6.66
CA SER A 143 -13.01 2.15 6.13
C SER A 143 -13.63 1.91 4.75
N GLN A 144 -14.81 2.51 4.48
CA GLN A 144 -15.44 2.49 3.17
C GLN A 144 -14.57 3.18 2.11
N ASP A 145 -14.02 4.36 2.41
CA ASP A 145 -13.16 5.10 1.47
C ASP A 145 -11.91 4.28 1.13
N LEU A 146 -11.25 3.73 2.15
CA LEU A 146 -10.06 2.91 1.97
C LEU A 146 -10.35 1.64 1.17
N ARG A 147 -11.47 0.95 1.46
CA ARG A 147 -11.92 -0.25 0.75
C ARG A 147 -12.21 0.02 -0.73
N LEU A 148 -12.75 1.20 -1.06
CA LEU A 148 -13.01 1.59 -2.44
C LEU A 148 -11.72 2.00 -3.18
N ILE A 149 -10.75 2.61 -2.50
CA ILE A 149 -9.50 3.10 -3.11
C ILE A 149 -8.48 1.97 -3.31
N ALA A 150 -8.35 1.04 -2.36
CA ALA A 150 -7.27 0.04 -2.33
C ALA A 150 -7.14 -0.80 -3.62
N PRO A 151 -8.21 -1.33 -4.23
CA PRO A 151 -8.09 -2.08 -5.48
C PRO A 151 -7.46 -1.25 -6.60
N HIS A 152 -7.83 0.02 -6.70
CA HIS A 152 -7.32 0.92 -7.73
C HIS A 152 -5.84 1.27 -7.50
N ALA A 153 -5.42 1.46 -6.25
CA ALA A 153 -4.01 1.67 -5.91
C ALA A 153 -3.15 0.45 -6.29
N LEU A 154 -3.63 -0.77 -6.02
CA LEU A 154 -2.97 -2.02 -6.42
C LEU A 154 -2.89 -2.17 -7.94
N ALA A 155 -3.94 -1.77 -8.66
CA ALA A 155 -3.94 -1.80 -10.12
C ALA A 155 -2.93 -0.81 -10.74
N VAL A 156 -2.80 0.38 -10.16
CA VAL A 156 -1.76 1.37 -10.54
C VAL A 156 -0.37 0.81 -10.24
N LEU A 157 -0.15 0.25 -9.04
CA LEU A 157 1.12 -0.38 -8.65
C LEU A 157 1.52 -1.48 -9.62
N ARG A 158 0.59 -2.38 -9.98
CA ARG A 158 0.86 -3.47 -10.93
C ARG A 158 1.31 -2.95 -12.29
N ARG A 159 0.72 -1.86 -12.77
CA ARG A 159 1.07 -1.25 -14.07
C ARG A 159 2.39 -0.49 -14.03
N ALA A 160 2.74 0.06 -12.86
CA ALA A 160 4.02 0.73 -12.65
C ALA A 160 5.24 -0.22 -12.67
N ARG A 161 5.02 -1.54 -12.85
CA ARG A 161 6.09 -2.52 -13.11
C ARG A 161 6.67 -2.44 -14.53
N ALA A 162 5.95 -1.85 -15.48
CA ALA A 162 6.43 -1.71 -16.84
C ALA A 162 7.60 -0.70 -16.89
N ASP A 163 8.67 -1.01 -17.63
CA ASP A 163 9.82 -0.10 -17.78
C ASP A 163 9.41 1.30 -18.25
N ALA A 164 8.41 1.36 -19.15
CA ALA A 164 7.84 2.60 -19.68
C ALA A 164 7.17 3.50 -18.62
N ALA A 165 6.81 2.97 -17.43
CA ALA A 165 6.29 3.79 -16.34
C ALA A 165 7.37 4.72 -15.76
N GLY A 166 8.63 4.29 -15.79
CA GLY A 166 9.76 4.98 -15.20
C GLY A 166 9.81 4.91 -13.66
N PRO A 167 11.00 5.20 -13.08
CA PRO A 167 11.26 4.99 -11.66
C PRO A 167 10.50 5.95 -10.73
N HIS A 168 10.11 7.12 -11.22
CA HIS A 168 9.32 8.08 -10.42
C HIS A 168 7.89 7.57 -10.20
N ALA A 169 7.20 7.16 -11.28
CA ALA A 169 5.84 6.62 -11.17
C ALA A 169 5.81 5.34 -10.33
N ALA A 170 6.82 4.47 -10.46
CA ALA A 170 6.97 3.28 -9.64
C ALA A 170 7.05 3.60 -8.14
N ARG A 171 7.85 4.61 -7.74
CA ARG A 171 7.97 5.02 -6.33
C ARG A 171 6.70 5.67 -5.79
N GLU A 172 6.05 6.54 -6.57
CA GLU A 172 4.79 7.19 -6.16
C GLU A 172 3.68 6.14 -5.96
N ALA A 173 3.53 5.20 -6.89
CA ALA A 173 2.54 4.14 -6.79
C ALA A 173 2.78 3.23 -5.57
N LEU A 174 4.05 2.87 -5.30
CA LEU A 174 4.40 2.11 -4.10
C LEU A 174 4.15 2.92 -2.82
N GLY A 175 4.48 4.21 -2.82
CA GLY A 175 4.21 5.12 -1.71
C GLY A 175 2.73 5.18 -1.34
N LEU A 176 1.84 5.25 -2.34
CA LEU A 176 0.39 5.21 -2.13
C LEU A 176 -0.05 3.89 -1.47
N VAL A 177 0.43 2.74 -1.96
CA VAL A 177 0.09 1.43 -1.38
C VAL A 177 0.60 1.29 0.06
N ARG A 178 1.81 1.79 0.34
CA ARG A 178 2.37 1.83 1.72
C ARG A 178 1.54 2.71 2.64
N ARG A 179 1.09 3.89 2.18
CA ARG A 179 0.21 4.79 2.94
C ARG A 179 -1.12 4.12 3.28
N LEU A 180 -1.76 3.49 2.31
CA LEU A 180 -3.00 2.74 2.52
C LEU A 180 -2.80 1.59 3.51
N ARG A 181 -1.71 0.82 3.38
CA ARG A 181 -1.38 -0.26 4.32
C ARG A 181 -1.27 0.26 5.76
N GLY A 182 -0.61 1.39 5.97
CA GLY A 182 -0.52 2.04 7.28
C GLY A 182 -1.90 2.39 7.84
N LEU A 183 -2.75 3.03 7.04
CA LEU A 183 -4.11 3.39 7.44
C LEU A 183 -4.98 2.19 7.80
N HIS A 184 -4.84 1.07 7.08
CA HIS A 184 -5.52 -0.19 7.42
C HIS A 184 -4.95 -0.83 8.69
N HIS A 185 -3.63 -0.78 8.87
CA HIS A 185 -2.96 -1.30 10.05
C HIS A 185 -3.41 -0.58 11.32
N ASP A 186 -3.45 0.75 11.30
CA ASP A 186 -3.88 1.58 12.43
C ASP A 186 -5.35 1.33 12.82
N ARG A 187 -6.15 0.80 11.90
CA ARG A 187 -7.56 0.41 12.12
C ARG A 187 -7.72 -1.04 12.56
N GLY A 188 -6.64 -1.83 12.63
CA GLY A 188 -6.69 -3.26 12.91
C GLY A 188 -7.27 -4.09 11.77
N GLU A 189 -7.31 -3.58 10.54
CA GLU A 189 -7.86 -4.27 9.38
C GLU A 189 -6.81 -5.25 8.80
N ILE A 190 -6.68 -6.40 9.46
CA ILE A 190 -5.62 -7.41 9.23
C ILE A 190 -5.56 -7.87 7.76
N THR A 191 -6.71 -8.22 7.17
CA THR A 191 -6.76 -8.76 5.80
C THR A 191 -6.25 -7.75 4.77
N ALA A 192 -6.71 -6.50 4.83
CA ALA A 192 -6.30 -5.45 3.91
C ALA A 192 -4.82 -5.08 4.12
N THR A 193 -4.37 -5.03 5.37
CA THR A 193 -2.95 -4.80 5.70
C THR A 193 -2.05 -5.85 5.07
N LEU A 194 -2.41 -7.13 5.21
CA LEU A 194 -1.65 -8.25 4.66
C LEU A 194 -1.63 -8.25 3.12
N GLU A 195 -2.79 -7.98 2.49
CA GLU A 195 -2.88 -7.89 1.04
C GLU A 195 -1.97 -6.78 0.48
N LEU A 196 -2.05 -5.56 1.04
CA LEU A 196 -1.26 -4.42 0.60
C LEU A 196 0.24 -4.63 0.86
N ALA A 197 0.62 -5.20 2.01
CA ALA A 197 2.01 -5.53 2.32
C ALA A 197 2.58 -6.58 1.35
N THR A 198 1.78 -7.59 0.97
CA THR A 198 2.18 -8.64 0.02
C THR A 198 2.49 -8.04 -1.34
N HIS A 199 1.61 -7.16 -1.84
CA HIS A 199 1.82 -6.51 -3.12
C HIS A 199 2.99 -5.52 -3.12
N ALA A 200 3.18 -4.77 -2.02
CA ALA A 200 4.29 -3.86 -1.84
C ALA A 200 5.64 -4.60 -1.88
N ALA A 201 5.80 -5.65 -1.07
CA ALA A 201 7.04 -6.44 -1.01
C ALA A 201 7.35 -7.15 -2.33
N ALA A 202 6.33 -7.73 -2.98
CA ALA A 202 6.50 -8.34 -4.29
C ALA A 202 6.88 -7.31 -5.38
N PHE A 203 6.36 -6.08 -5.28
CA PHE A 203 6.70 -5.01 -6.21
C PHE A 203 8.12 -4.50 -6.00
N SER A 204 8.49 -4.13 -4.77
CA SER A 204 9.82 -3.56 -4.50
C SER A 204 10.93 -4.58 -4.74
N GLY A 205 10.73 -5.84 -4.37
CA GLY A 205 11.69 -6.91 -4.68
C GLY A 205 11.91 -7.10 -6.18
N ALA A 206 10.85 -6.98 -7.00
CA ALA A 206 10.95 -7.12 -8.45
C ALA A 206 11.52 -5.88 -9.15
N VAL A 207 11.18 -4.66 -8.68
CA VAL A 207 11.48 -3.41 -9.38
C VAL A 207 12.78 -2.76 -8.89
N PHE A 208 13.06 -2.82 -7.59
CA PHE A 208 14.27 -2.23 -6.99
C PHE A 208 15.34 -3.28 -6.66
N GLY A 209 15.00 -4.56 -6.75
CA GLY A 209 15.86 -5.69 -6.43
C GLY A 209 15.66 -6.18 -5.00
N ALA A 210 15.72 -7.50 -4.80
CA ALA A 210 15.46 -8.16 -3.52
C ALA A 210 16.44 -7.73 -2.41
N ASP A 211 17.66 -7.35 -2.79
CA ASP A 211 18.71 -6.88 -1.87
C ASP A 211 18.68 -5.36 -1.65
N SER A 212 17.66 -4.64 -2.14
CA SER A 212 17.53 -3.20 -1.90
C SER A 212 17.00 -2.90 -0.49
N ALA A 213 17.40 -1.76 0.06
CA ALA A 213 16.90 -1.29 1.35
C ALA A 213 15.36 -1.12 1.35
N GLU A 214 14.79 -0.67 0.23
CA GLU A 214 13.35 -0.55 0.04
C GLU A 214 12.63 -1.90 0.03
N ALA A 215 13.20 -2.92 -0.61
CA ALA A 215 12.63 -4.28 -0.59
C ALA A 215 12.74 -4.91 0.79
N ALA A 216 13.83 -4.66 1.52
CA ALA A 216 13.99 -5.11 2.90
C ALA A 216 12.96 -4.45 3.83
N ASP A 217 12.65 -3.16 3.65
CA ASP A 217 11.61 -2.48 4.42
C ASP A 217 10.20 -3.03 4.13
N ASP A 218 9.84 -3.24 2.86
CA ASP A 218 8.53 -3.82 2.56
C ASP A 218 8.43 -5.28 3.03
N SER A 219 9.52 -6.05 2.96
CA SER A 219 9.57 -7.41 3.48
C SER A 219 9.42 -7.44 5.01
N TYR A 220 10.00 -6.48 5.71
CA TYR A 220 9.78 -6.28 7.15
C TYR A 220 8.30 -6.00 7.45
N GLN A 221 7.68 -5.09 6.70
CA GLN A 221 6.26 -4.77 6.88
C GLN A 221 5.34 -5.95 6.55
N LEU A 222 5.69 -6.78 5.56
CA LEU A 222 4.99 -8.02 5.27
C LEU A 222 5.15 -9.03 6.41
N GLY A 223 6.35 -9.18 6.98
CA GLY A 223 6.59 -10.00 8.17
C GLY A 223 5.70 -9.57 9.34
N ARG A 224 5.61 -8.27 9.63
CA ARG A 224 4.68 -7.73 10.65
C ARG A 224 3.22 -8.03 10.34
N ALA A 225 2.81 -7.91 9.07
CA ALA A 225 1.44 -8.22 8.66
C ALA A 225 1.11 -9.72 8.82
N HIS A 226 2.07 -10.61 8.55
CA HIS A 226 1.93 -12.04 8.83
C HIS A 226 1.76 -12.32 10.33
N THR A 227 2.57 -11.70 11.19
CA THR A 227 2.43 -11.80 12.65
C THR A 227 1.04 -11.35 13.11
N GLY A 228 0.57 -10.19 12.64
CA GLY A 228 -0.77 -9.70 12.96
C GLY A 228 -1.91 -10.59 12.46
N ALA A 229 -1.66 -11.40 11.41
CA ALA A 229 -2.60 -12.39 10.89
C ALA A 229 -2.46 -13.78 11.55
N GLY A 230 -1.61 -13.93 12.57
CA GLY A 230 -1.33 -15.22 13.22
C GLY A 230 -0.52 -16.21 12.36
N ARG A 231 0.08 -15.74 11.26
CA ARG A 231 0.88 -16.54 10.31
C ARG A 231 2.36 -16.51 10.70
N PHE A 232 2.66 -17.04 11.88
CA PHE A 232 3.96 -16.87 12.51
C PHE A 232 5.11 -17.58 11.77
N ALA A 233 4.85 -18.72 11.12
CA ALA A 233 5.87 -19.43 10.34
C ALA A 233 6.30 -18.64 9.08
N GLU A 234 5.33 -18.04 8.39
CA GLU A 234 5.61 -17.14 7.26
C GLU A 234 6.33 -15.86 7.72
N ALA A 235 5.92 -15.30 8.87
CA ALA A 235 6.58 -14.16 9.48
C ALA A 235 8.05 -14.47 9.83
N GLU A 236 8.32 -15.60 10.49
CA GLU A 236 9.68 -16.02 10.85
C GLU A 236 10.59 -16.09 9.61
N THR A 237 10.11 -16.76 8.56
CA THR A 237 10.88 -16.95 7.32
C THR A 237 11.32 -15.62 6.72
N LEU A 238 10.38 -14.66 6.62
CA LEU A 238 10.66 -13.33 6.10
C LEU A 238 11.58 -12.53 7.04
N LEU A 239 11.27 -12.50 8.33
CA LEU A 239 11.96 -11.65 9.30
C LEU A 239 13.39 -12.11 9.57
N ARG A 240 13.70 -13.42 9.47
CA ARG A 240 15.10 -13.90 9.48
C ARG A 240 15.89 -13.34 8.30
N GLY A 241 15.32 -13.34 7.10
CA GLY A 241 15.96 -12.78 5.91
C GLY A 241 16.20 -11.27 6.05
N VAL A 242 15.18 -10.53 6.51
CA VAL A 242 15.28 -9.08 6.77
C VAL A 242 16.35 -8.78 7.82
N LEU A 243 16.36 -9.51 8.94
CA LEU A 243 17.32 -9.30 10.01
C LEU A 243 18.75 -9.51 9.50
N ALA A 244 19.01 -10.63 8.80
CA ALA A 244 20.33 -10.92 8.24
C ALA A 244 20.77 -9.86 7.20
N ALA A 245 19.84 -9.32 6.42
CA ALA A 245 20.14 -8.23 5.48
C ALA A 245 20.54 -6.94 6.21
N ARG A 246 19.72 -6.51 7.19
CA ARG A 246 19.97 -5.29 7.96
C ARG A 246 21.23 -5.38 8.81
N GLU A 247 21.54 -6.54 9.40
CA GLU A 247 22.80 -6.75 10.13
C GLU A 247 24.04 -6.54 9.26
N ARG A 248 24.00 -7.01 8.02
CA ARG A 248 25.11 -6.89 7.07
C ARG A 248 25.30 -5.45 6.59
N GLU A 249 24.21 -4.73 6.36
CA GLU A 249 24.22 -3.41 5.72
C GLU A 249 24.31 -2.25 6.71
N LEU A 250 23.64 -2.38 7.86
CA LEU A 250 23.47 -1.32 8.85
C LEU A 250 24.23 -1.62 10.15
N GLY A 251 24.54 -2.89 10.38
CA GLY A 251 25.13 -3.36 11.61
C GLY A 251 24.09 -3.89 12.62
N PRO A 252 24.55 -4.67 13.61
CA PRO A 252 23.68 -5.36 14.56
C PRO A 252 22.97 -4.44 15.56
N ASP A 253 23.48 -3.22 15.74
CA ASP A 253 23.02 -2.22 16.71
C ASP A 253 22.21 -1.07 16.06
N ASP A 254 21.96 -1.10 14.74
CA ASP A 254 21.10 -0.11 14.08
C ASP A 254 19.63 -0.27 14.53
N ALA A 255 18.92 0.85 14.72
CA ALA A 255 17.53 0.84 15.18
C ALA A 255 16.63 -0.07 14.34
N ARG A 256 16.77 -0.06 13.00
CA ARG A 256 15.96 -0.92 12.11
C ARG A 256 16.35 -2.39 12.19
N THR A 257 17.60 -2.69 12.52
CA THR A 257 18.05 -4.06 12.79
C THR A 257 17.43 -4.58 14.07
N LEU A 258 17.39 -3.74 15.13
CA LEU A 258 16.77 -4.08 16.41
C LEU A 258 15.24 -4.26 16.27
N ASP A 259 14.59 -3.43 15.45
CA ASP A 259 13.16 -3.58 15.12
C ASP A 259 12.86 -4.92 14.44
N SER A 260 13.75 -5.37 13.55
CA SER A 260 13.63 -6.69 12.91
C SER A 260 13.87 -7.84 13.89
N ALA A 261 14.83 -7.69 14.81
CA ALA A 261 15.08 -8.69 15.84
C ALA A 261 13.87 -8.84 16.77
N HIS A 262 13.28 -7.73 17.21
CA HIS A 262 12.08 -7.73 18.04
C HIS A 262 10.88 -8.34 17.30
N ALA A 263 10.64 -7.95 16.03
CA ALA A 263 9.55 -8.53 15.24
C ALA A 263 9.72 -10.04 15.01
N LEU A 264 10.95 -10.51 14.79
CA LEU A 264 11.26 -11.93 14.68
C LEU A 264 11.00 -12.65 16.02
N GLY A 265 11.34 -12.01 17.14
CA GLY A 265 11.01 -12.49 18.48
C GLY A 265 9.51 -12.75 18.66
N ILE A 266 8.66 -11.78 18.31
CA ILE A 266 7.19 -11.95 18.37
C ILE A 266 6.72 -13.13 17.52
N ALA A 267 7.29 -13.34 16.32
CA ALA A 267 6.94 -14.50 15.50
C ALA A 267 7.35 -15.83 16.17
N LEU A 268 8.53 -15.89 16.79
CA LEU A 268 9.00 -17.06 17.53
C LEU A 268 8.16 -17.33 18.79
N TYR A 269 7.74 -16.28 19.50
CA TYR A 269 6.81 -16.38 20.61
C TYR A 269 5.50 -17.07 20.19
N GLY A 270 4.90 -16.62 19.07
CA GLY A 270 3.69 -17.22 18.52
C GLY A 270 3.86 -18.68 18.07
N LEU A 271 5.09 -19.13 17.84
CA LEU A 271 5.44 -20.52 17.54
C LEU A 271 5.79 -21.35 18.79
N GLY A 272 5.74 -20.76 20.00
CA GLY A 272 6.14 -21.40 21.25
C GLY A 272 7.65 -21.56 21.45
N ARG A 273 8.47 -20.81 20.69
CA ARG A 273 9.95 -20.86 20.75
C ARG A 273 10.50 -19.77 21.67
N TRP A 274 10.00 -19.73 22.91
CA TRP A 274 10.24 -18.64 23.87
C TRP A 274 11.71 -18.44 24.23
N ALA A 275 12.52 -19.50 24.25
CA ALA A 275 13.96 -19.39 24.54
C ALA A 275 14.73 -18.65 23.42
N GLU A 276 14.33 -18.81 22.16
CA GLU A 276 14.94 -18.06 21.05
C GLU A 276 14.43 -16.61 20.99
N ASP A 277 13.16 -16.41 21.32
CA ASP A 277 12.57 -15.08 21.49
C ASP A 277 13.29 -14.28 22.58
N GLU A 278 13.51 -14.87 23.77
CA GLU A 278 14.28 -14.25 24.87
C GLU A 278 15.66 -13.78 24.40
N GLN A 279 16.38 -14.60 23.62
CA GLN A 279 17.71 -14.24 23.12
C GLN A 279 17.65 -13.00 22.22
N LEU A 280 16.67 -12.92 21.33
CA LEU A 280 16.47 -11.76 20.46
C LEU A 280 16.03 -10.53 21.24
N LEU A 281 15.13 -10.69 22.20
CA LEU A 281 14.63 -9.58 23.02
C LEU A 281 15.71 -9.01 23.93
N ARG A 282 16.55 -9.84 24.56
CA ARG A 282 17.71 -9.36 25.34
C ARG A 282 18.67 -8.55 24.49
N ARG A 283 18.92 -8.99 23.26
CA ARG A 283 19.73 -8.24 22.30
C ARG A 283 19.08 -6.93 21.90
N ALA A 284 17.79 -6.95 21.53
CA ALA A 284 17.04 -5.77 21.16
C ALA A 284 17.03 -4.73 22.29
N LEU A 285 16.84 -5.18 23.54
CA LEU A 285 16.84 -4.36 24.74
C LEU A 285 18.19 -3.65 24.94
N ALA A 286 19.30 -4.40 24.94
CA ALA A 286 20.63 -3.82 25.10
C ALA A 286 20.99 -2.81 23.99
N GLY A 287 20.48 -3.03 22.77
CA GLY A 287 20.59 -2.06 21.68
C GLY A 287 19.77 -0.79 21.92
N ARG A 288 18.47 -0.95 22.24
CA ARG A 288 17.54 0.18 22.44
C ARG A 288 17.90 1.01 23.67
N GLU A 289 18.35 0.40 24.76
CA GLU A 289 18.86 1.12 25.93
C GLU A 289 20.02 2.04 25.59
N ARG A 290 20.94 1.61 24.71
CA ARG A 290 22.08 2.43 24.26
C ARG A 290 21.65 3.56 23.32
N LEU A 291 20.66 3.32 22.46
CA LEU A 291 20.23 4.29 21.43
C LEU A 291 19.24 5.34 21.96
N LEU A 292 18.26 4.89 22.75
CA LEU A 292 17.08 5.66 23.13
C LEU A 292 17.01 5.91 24.64
N GLY A 293 17.74 5.11 25.44
CA GLY A 293 17.67 5.11 26.89
C GLY A 293 16.72 4.04 27.44
N PRO A 294 16.87 3.71 28.74
CA PRO A 294 16.08 2.66 29.41
C PRO A 294 14.60 3.00 29.61
N ASP A 295 14.26 4.29 29.59
CA ASP A 295 12.90 4.78 29.81
C ASP A 295 12.18 5.16 28.51
N HIS A 296 12.79 4.90 27.34
CA HIS A 296 12.09 5.18 26.08
C HIS A 296 10.92 4.20 25.89
N PRO A 297 9.74 4.62 25.39
CA PRO A 297 8.59 3.74 25.15
C PRO A 297 8.97 2.47 24.36
N ASP A 298 9.70 2.61 23.25
CA ASP A 298 10.16 1.45 22.47
C ASP A 298 11.09 0.52 23.26
N THR A 299 11.85 1.02 24.24
CA THR A 299 12.68 0.16 25.12
C THR A 299 11.80 -0.62 26.09
N LEU A 300 10.80 0.06 26.68
CA LEU A 300 9.84 -0.54 27.61
C LEU A 300 8.98 -1.62 26.92
N ASP A 301 8.61 -1.44 25.66
CA ASP A 301 7.91 -2.45 24.87
C ASP A 301 8.71 -3.75 24.72
N VAL A 302 10.05 -3.66 24.57
CA VAL A 302 10.92 -4.85 24.55
C VAL A 302 10.98 -5.52 25.93
N CYS A 303 11.01 -4.73 27.02
CA CYS A 303 10.97 -5.27 28.37
C CYS A 303 9.68 -6.06 28.63
N ALA A 304 8.53 -5.55 28.18
CA ALA A 304 7.25 -6.25 28.30
C ALA A 304 7.27 -7.60 27.56
N GLY A 305 7.70 -7.63 26.30
CA GLY A 305 7.84 -8.88 25.55
C GLY A 305 8.82 -9.86 26.21
N LEU A 306 9.90 -9.36 26.82
CA LEU A 306 10.87 -10.21 27.51
C LEU A 306 10.27 -10.82 28.78
N ALA A 307 9.44 -10.07 29.52
CA ALA A 307 8.72 -10.59 30.66
C ALA A 307 7.75 -11.72 30.26
N ASP A 308 7.01 -11.54 29.15
CA ASP A 308 6.13 -12.58 28.61
C ASP A 308 6.89 -13.86 28.25
N ALA A 309 8.01 -13.72 27.52
CA ALA A 309 8.86 -14.85 27.14
C ALA A 309 9.47 -15.59 28.35
N LEU A 310 9.79 -14.88 29.43
CA LEU A 310 10.27 -15.47 30.69
C LEU A 310 9.15 -16.23 31.42
N GLY A 311 7.94 -15.67 31.43
CA GLY A 311 6.76 -16.29 32.04
C GLY A 311 6.42 -17.63 31.39
N GLU A 312 6.35 -17.68 30.05
CA GLU A 312 6.09 -18.92 29.31
C GLU A 312 7.16 -20.01 29.53
N GLN A 313 8.38 -19.61 29.92
CA GLN A 313 9.44 -20.53 30.33
C GLN A 313 9.37 -20.95 31.81
N GLY A 314 8.37 -20.49 32.56
CA GLY A 314 8.19 -20.76 33.98
C GLY A 314 9.05 -19.92 34.92
N ARG A 315 9.76 -18.90 34.41
CA ARG A 315 10.62 -18.00 35.18
C ARG A 315 9.83 -16.80 35.71
N TRP A 316 8.75 -17.09 36.43
CA TRP A 316 7.75 -16.10 36.86
C TRP A 316 8.33 -14.99 37.75
N GLU A 317 9.26 -15.31 38.67
CA GLU A 317 9.89 -14.30 39.55
C GLU A 317 10.69 -13.26 38.75
N GLU A 318 11.44 -13.69 37.73
CA GLU A 318 12.19 -12.77 36.87
C GLU A 318 11.25 -11.96 35.97
N ALA A 319 10.21 -12.61 35.41
CA ALA A 319 9.20 -11.96 34.60
C ALA A 319 8.48 -10.85 35.38
N GLU A 320 8.07 -11.15 36.61
CA GLU A 320 7.37 -10.22 37.49
C GLU A 320 8.24 -9.02 37.85
N HIS A 321 9.49 -9.26 38.26
CA HIS A 321 10.42 -8.18 38.57
C HIS A 321 10.64 -7.26 37.36
N LEU A 322 10.79 -7.84 36.16
CA LEU A 322 10.94 -7.08 34.93
C LEU A 322 9.66 -6.31 34.58
N ALA A 323 8.48 -6.92 34.69
CA ALA A 323 7.21 -6.28 34.42
C ALA A 323 6.95 -5.12 35.40
N HIS A 324 7.20 -5.32 36.69
CA HIS A 324 7.04 -4.31 37.73
C HIS A 324 7.93 -3.09 37.46
N SER A 325 9.24 -3.31 37.27
CA SER A 325 10.18 -2.22 36.94
C SER A 325 9.87 -1.52 35.62
N THR A 326 9.24 -2.21 34.65
CA THR A 326 8.80 -1.60 33.39
C THR A 326 7.57 -0.72 33.60
N LEU A 327 6.61 -1.16 34.43
CA LEU A 327 5.44 -0.37 34.81
C LEU A 327 5.83 0.89 35.60
N GLU A 328 6.76 0.78 36.54
CA GLU A 328 7.26 1.93 37.30
C GLU A 328 7.88 2.99 36.39
N ARG A 329 8.73 2.57 35.44
CA ARG A 329 9.34 3.46 34.44
C ARG A 329 8.28 4.10 33.53
N SER A 330 7.28 3.32 33.09
CA SER A 330 6.18 3.81 32.26
C SER A 330 5.32 4.86 32.99
N ALA A 331 4.94 4.58 34.25
CA ALA A 331 4.16 5.48 35.09
C ALA A 331 4.88 6.82 35.32
N ALA A 332 6.19 6.77 35.58
CA ALA A 332 7.02 7.96 35.74
C ALA A 332 7.03 8.86 34.49
N LEU A 333 6.98 8.29 33.28
CA LEU A 333 6.92 9.05 32.02
C LEU A 333 5.57 9.72 31.80
N LEU A 334 4.49 9.05 32.21
CA LEU A 334 3.12 9.55 32.08
C LEU A 334 2.72 10.53 33.19
N GLY A 335 3.58 10.69 34.21
CA GLY A 335 3.26 11.47 35.41
C GLY A 335 2.18 10.81 36.26
N GLU A 336 2.04 9.49 36.17
CA GLU A 336 1.11 8.68 36.94
C GLU A 336 1.82 8.03 38.15
N ASP A 337 1.08 7.79 39.23
CA ASP A 337 1.60 7.00 40.34
C ASP A 337 1.70 5.53 39.93
N PRO A 338 2.83 4.85 40.16
CA PRO A 338 2.96 3.44 39.85
C PRO A 338 1.99 2.58 40.70
N PRO A 339 1.50 1.45 40.17
CA PRO A 339 0.60 0.57 40.90
C PRO A 339 1.29 0.01 42.15
N ALA A 340 0.56 -0.05 43.27
CA ALA A 340 1.09 -0.57 44.54
C ALA A 340 1.50 -2.05 44.40
N PRO A 341 2.62 -2.48 45.01
CA PRO A 341 2.99 -3.89 45.07
C PRO A 341 1.91 -4.70 45.79
N TRP A 342 1.65 -5.92 45.31
CA TRP A 342 0.63 -6.83 45.84
C TRP A 342 1.09 -7.61 47.07
#